data_AF-F0UV39-F1
#
_entry.id   AF-F0UV39-F1
#
_cell.length_a   1.000
_cell.length_b   1.000
_cell.length_c   1.000
_cell.angle_alpha   90.00
_cell.angle_beta   90.00
_cell.angle_gamma   90.00
#
_symmetry.space_group_name_H-M   'P 1'
#
loop_
_entity.id
_entity.type
_entity.pdbx_description
1 polymer ?
#
loop_
_entity_poly.entity_id
_entity_poly.type
_entity_poly.pdbx_seq_one_letter_code
_entity_poly.pdbx_strand_id
1 'polypeptide(L)'
;MGKGLENTPLDLVEGFDQINKACEYGMVSATIMKKQYQDIFTVNEKERQKRQRSNRPIQREEGLTREEAAELTIPDAEPVEQPVIQPPVPGQVRDCLPPSVACRARAHVMEWSNKR
;
A
#
# COMPACT_ATOMS: atom_id res chain seq x y z
N MET A 1 -34.43 40.73 43.82
CA MET A 1 -35.19 39.66 43.16
C MET A 1 -34.26 38.46 42.97
N GLY A 2 -34.20 37.58 43.97
CA GLY A 2 -33.40 36.36 43.86
C GLY A 2 -34.22 35.31 43.12
N LYS A 3 -33.72 34.85 41.97
CA LYS A 3 -34.29 33.65 41.33
C LYS A 3 -33.77 32.46 42.12
N GLY A 4 -34.66 31.83 42.87
CA GLY A 4 -34.39 30.55 43.50
C GLY A 4 -34.04 29.55 42.41
N LEU A 5 -32.86 28.95 42.52
CA LEU A 5 -32.48 27.74 41.79
C LEU A 5 -33.33 26.60 42.34
N GLU A 6 -34.56 26.47 41.83
CA GLU A 6 -35.38 25.27 42.03
C GLU A 6 -34.81 24.15 41.15
N ASN A 7 -33.69 23.58 41.60
CA ASN A 7 -33.22 22.31 41.08
C ASN A 7 -34.20 21.24 41.56
N THR A 8 -35.18 20.95 40.71
CA THR A 8 -36.17 19.91 40.97
C THR A 8 -35.44 18.56 40.95
N PRO A 9 -35.62 17.65 41.92
CA PRO A 9 -34.88 16.39 41.98
C PRO A 9 -35.01 15.51 40.72
N LEU A 10 -36.04 15.71 39.90
CA LEU A 10 -36.21 15.09 38.58
C LEU A 10 -35.12 15.51 37.56
N ASP A 11 -34.76 16.79 37.53
CA ASP A 11 -33.77 17.34 36.59
C ASP A 11 -32.36 16.78 36.87
N LEU A 12 -32.06 16.53 38.14
CA LEU A 12 -30.80 15.90 38.56
C LEU A 12 -30.72 14.43 38.13
N VAL A 13 -31.81 13.66 38.27
CA VAL A 13 -31.87 12.25 37.86
C VAL A 13 -31.76 12.11 36.34
N GLU A 14 -32.46 12.97 35.59
CA GLU A 14 -32.34 13.02 34.13
C GLU A 14 -30.93 13.39 33.68
N GLY A 15 -30.27 14.32 34.37
CA GLY A 15 -28.87 14.67 34.15
C GLY A 15 -27.92 13.48 34.36
N PHE A 16 -28.12 12.69 35.41
CA PHE A 16 -27.34 11.47 35.65
C PHE A 16 -27.56 10.41 34.57
N ASP A 17 -28.80 10.23 34.10
CA ASP A 17 -29.09 9.30 33.01
C ASP A 17 -28.41 9.72 31.70
N GLN A 18 -28.35 11.01 31.41
CA GLN A 18 -27.62 11.53 30.25
C GLN A 18 -26.11 11.28 30.37
N ILE A 19 -25.54 11.47 31.57
CA ILE A 19 -24.13 11.18 31.84
C ILE A 19 -23.84 9.69 31.63
N ASN A 20 -24.67 8.81 32.18
CA ASN A 20 -24.51 7.35 32.02
C ASN A 20 -24.56 6.95 30.54
N LYS A 21 -25.55 7.45 29.79
CA LYS A 21 -25.67 7.20 28.34
C LYS A 21 -24.45 7.70 27.56
N ALA A 22 -23.94 8.89 27.90
CA ALA A 22 -22.75 9.45 27.26
C ALA A 22 -21.51 8.59 27.55
N CYS A 23 -21.35 8.11 28.79
CA CYS A 23 -20.27 7.20 29.16
C CYS A 23 -20.34 5.88 28.40
N GLU A 24 -21.51 5.26 28.32
CA GLU A 24 -21.73 4.02 27.56
C GLU A 24 -21.37 4.20 26.08
N TYR A 25 -21.89 5.26 25.45
CA TYR A 25 -21.58 5.58 24.06
C TYR A 25 -20.08 5.81 23.84
N GLY A 26 -19.44 6.54 24.76
CA GLY A 26 -18.00 6.77 24.73
C GLY A 26 -17.19 5.48 24.77
N MET A 27 -17.55 4.53 25.64
CA MET A 27 -16.90 3.22 25.74
C MET A 27 -17.08 2.38 24.47
N VAL A 28 -18.30 2.35 23.92
CA VAL A 28 -18.59 1.62 22.67
C VAL A 28 -17.80 2.21 21.51
N SER A 29 -17.79 3.55 21.38
CA SER A 29 -17.02 4.25 20.35
C SER A 29 -15.53 3.98 20.46
N ALA A 30 -14.96 4.08 21.68
CA ALA A 30 -13.54 3.79 21.92
C ALA A 30 -13.18 2.33 21.57
N THR A 31 -14.08 1.39 21.87
CA THR A 31 -13.88 -0.03 21.54
C THR A 31 -13.88 -0.27 20.02
N ILE A 32 -14.81 0.36 19.30
CA ILE A 32 -14.87 0.29 17.83
C ILE A 32 -13.58 0.87 17.23
N MET A 33 -13.16 2.05 17.67
CA MET A 33 -11.93 2.70 17.21
C MET A 33 -10.69 1.84 17.48
N LYS A 34 -10.59 1.25 18.67
CA LYS A 34 -9.48 0.36 19.03
C LYS A 34 -9.39 -0.83 18.07
N LYS A 35 -10.53 -1.46 17.75
CA LYS A 35 -10.57 -2.58 16.80
C LYS A 35 -10.15 -2.15 15.41
N GLN A 36 -10.73 -1.06 14.89
CA GLN A 36 -10.39 -0.53 13.56
C GLN A 36 -8.89 -0.18 13.47
N TYR A 37 -8.35 0.44 14.51
CA TYR A 37 -6.92 0.77 14.57
C TYR A 37 -6.05 -0.49 14.53
N GLN A 38 -6.39 -1.50 15.33
CA GLN A 38 -5.65 -2.78 15.35
C GLN A 38 -5.71 -3.48 13.99
N ASP A 39 -6.85 -3.47 13.31
CA ASP A 39 -7.02 -4.08 12.00
C ASP A 39 -6.14 -3.37 10.95
N ILE A 40 -6.21 -2.03 10.88
CA ILE A 40 -5.37 -1.21 10.00
C ILE A 40 -3.89 -1.44 10.29
N PHE A 41 -3.50 -1.41 11.57
CA PHE A 41 -2.12 -1.64 11.99
C PHE A 41 -1.62 -3.02 11.56
N THR A 42 -2.43 -4.06 11.76
CA THR A 42 -2.09 -5.44 11.37
C THR A 42 -1.90 -5.58 9.87
N VAL A 43 -2.79 -4.99 9.06
CA VAL A 43 -2.67 -5.00 7.59
C VAL A 43 -1.41 -4.25 7.16
N ASN A 44 -1.17 -3.06 7.72
CA ASN A 44 0.00 -2.25 7.40
C ASN A 44 1.32 -2.93 7.77
N GLU A 45 1.37 -3.61 8.92
CA GLU A 45 2.56 -4.33 9.36
C GLU A 45 2.84 -5.54 8.45
N LYS A 46 1.80 -6.27 8.02
CA LYS A 46 1.96 -7.33 7.01
C LYS A 46 2.51 -6.78 5.69
N GLU A 47 1.98 -5.66 5.22
CA GLU A 47 2.46 -5.01 4.00
C GLU A 47 3.90 -4.51 4.15
N ARG A 48 4.26 -3.96 5.31
CA ARG A 48 5.64 -3.57 5.63
C ARG A 48 6.58 -4.77 5.60
N GLN A 49 6.18 -5.91 6.19
CA GLN A 49 6.97 -7.13 6.17
C GLN A 49 7.13 -7.68 4.74
N LYS A 50 6.07 -7.65 3.92
CA LYS A 50 6.16 -8.04 2.50
C LYS A 50 7.16 -7.17 1.75
N ARG A 51 7.11 -5.85 1.93
CA ARG A 51 8.06 -4.90 1.32
C ARG A 51 9.50 -5.16 1.76
N GLN A 52 9.71 -5.43 3.04
CA GLN A 52 11.03 -5.79 3.55
C GLN A 52 11.52 -7.10 2.91
N ARG A 53 10.65 -8.11 2.79
CA ARG A 53 11.01 -9.38 2.13
C ARG A 53 11.31 -9.19 0.64
N SER A 54 10.50 -8.42 -0.08
CA SER A 54 10.69 -8.18 -1.51
C SER A 54 11.93 -7.36 -1.82
N ASN A 55 12.29 -6.43 -0.93
CA ASN A 55 13.46 -5.56 -1.10
C ASN A 55 14.74 -6.17 -0.54
N ARG A 56 14.69 -7.39 0.04
CA ARG A 56 15.92 -8.06 0.49
C ARG A 56 16.76 -8.40 -0.75
N PRO A 57 18.01 -7.92 -0.81
CA PRO A 57 18.90 -8.35 -1.88
C PRO A 57 19.17 -9.85 -1.71
N ILE A 58 19.17 -10.57 -2.83
CA ILE A 58 19.61 -11.96 -2.86
C ILE A 58 21.14 -11.92 -2.74
N GLN A 59 21.68 -12.53 -1.68
CA GLN A 59 23.13 -12.69 -1.53
C GLN A 59 23.63 -13.56 -2.69
N ARG A 60 24.65 -13.08 -3.41
CA ARG A 60 25.32 -13.84 -4.46
C ARG A 60 26.63 -14.36 -3.88
N GLU A 61 26.64 -15.57 -3.36
CA GLU A 61 27.88 -16.23 -2.91
C GLU A 61 28.68 -16.75 -4.11
N GLU A 62 28.03 -17.28 -5.14
CA GLU A 62 28.66 -17.75 -6.38
C GLU A 62 27.74 -17.42 -7.55
N GLY A 63 27.93 -16.24 -8.13
CA GLY A 63 27.29 -15.87 -9.40
C GLY A 63 28.17 -16.28 -10.56
N LEU A 64 27.56 -16.67 -11.68
CA LEU A 64 28.26 -16.91 -12.93
C LEU A 64 29.11 -15.68 -13.27
N THR A 65 30.43 -15.87 -13.36
CA THR A 65 31.36 -14.79 -13.73
C THR A 65 31.07 -14.33 -15.16
N ARG A 66 31.48 -13.10 -15.50
CA ARG A 66 31.24 -12.55 -16.83
C ARG A 66 31.88 -13.42 -17.91
N GLU A 67 33.01 -14.02 -17.57
CA GLU A 67 33.80 -14.92 -18.39
C GLU A 67 33.08 -16.26 -18.60
N GLU A 68 32.58 -16.89 -17.52
CA GLU A 68 31.76 -18.11 -17.60
C GLU A 68 30.45 -17.87 -18.37
N ALA A 69 29.84 -16.69 -18.25
CA ALA A 69 28.67 -16.30 -19.02
C ALA A 69 28.98 -16.14 -20.51
N ALA A 70 30.14 -15.57 -20.85
CA ALA A 70 30.59 -15.42 -22.23
C ALA A 70 30.90 -16.77 -22.87
N GLU A 71 31.48 -17.72 -22.12
CA GLU A 71 31.81 -19.06 -22.60
C GLU A 71 30.54 -19.92 -22.84
N LEU A 72 29.46 -19.65 -22.10
CA LEU A 72 28.15 -20.25 -22.34
C LEU A 72 27.34 -19.55 -23.44
N THR A 73 27.83 -18.43 -23.98
CA THR A 73 27.17 -17.72 -25.08
C THR A 73 27.46 -18.48 -26.38
N ILE A 74 26.45 -19.17 -26.91
CA ILE A 74 26.52 -19.75 -28.26
C ILE A 74 26.68 -18.58 -29.23
N PRO A 75 27.75 -18.54 -30.06
CA PRO A 75 27.88 -17.52 -31.08
C PRO A 75 26.66 -17.60 -32.00
N ASP A 76 26.04 -16.44 -32.27
CA ASP A 76 24.95 -16.35 -33.23
C ASP A 76 25.45 -16.97 -34.54
N ALA A 77 24.74 -17.99 -35.04
CA ALA A 77 25.06 -18.58 -36.32
C ALA A 77 25.01 -17.44 -37.34
N GLU A 78 26.07 -17.29 -38.14
CA GLU A 78 26.15 -16.24 -39.15
C GLU A 78 24.83 -16.17 -39.93
N PRO A 79 24.31 -14.97 -40.20
CA PRO A 79 23.07 -14.82 -40.95
C PRO A 79 23.27 -15.46 -42.33
N VAL A 80 22.80 -16.68 -42.49
CA VAL A 80 22.55 -17.27 -43.80
C VAL A 80 21.55 -16.33 -44.44
N GLU A 81 22.00 -15.65 -45.50
CA GLU A 81 21.18 -14.80 -46.39
C GLU A 81 19.86 -15.52 -46.69
N GLN A 82 18.82 -15.21 -45.90
CA GLN A 82 17.46 -15.55 -46.26
C GLN A 82 17.03 -14.56 -47.35
N PRO A 83 16.37 -15.05 -48.41
CA PRO A 83 15.95 -14.19 -49.51
C PRO A 83 15.05 -13.09 -48.96
N VAL A 84 15.40 -11.85 -49.32
CA VAL A 84 14.73 -10.60 -48.94
C VAL A 84 13.21 -10.74 -49.05
N ILE A 85 12.54 -10.88 -47.90
CA ILE A 85 11.11 -10.58 -47.80
C ILE A 85 11.02 -9.07 -47.57
N GLN A 86 10.34 -8.40 -48.49
CA GLN A 86 10.15 -6.94 -48.49
C GLN A 86 9.62 -6.44 -47.14
N PRO A 87 10.07 -5.27 -46.67
CA PRO A 87 9.62 -4.72 -45.39
C PRO A 87 8.14 -4.30 -45.47
N PRO A 88 7.34 -4.51 -44.41
CA PRO A 88 6.02 -3.91 -44.33
C PRO A 88 6.17 -2.39 -44.16
N VAL A 89 5.30 -1.65 -44.84
CA VAL A 89 5.20 -0.18 -44.90
C VAL A 89 5.33 0.47 -43.52
N PRO A 90 6.10 1.58 -43.38
CA PRO A 90 6.28 2.27 -42.11
C PRO A 90 4.97 2.92 -41.66
N GLY A 91 4.41 2.42 -40.56
CA GLY A 91 3.16 2.97 -39.99
C GLY A 91 2.57 2.19 -38.82
N GLN A 92 3.12 1.06 -38.41
CA GLN A 92 2.63 0.32 -37.25
C GLN A 92 3.39 0.75 -36.00
N VAL A 93 2.86 1.77 -35.33
CA VAL A 93 3.12 2.04 -33.92
C VAL A 93 2.76 0.74 -33.19
N ARG A 94 3.75 0.03 -32.63
CA ARG A 94 3.41 -1.05 -31.70
C ARG A 94 2.76 -0.35 -30.51
N ASP A 95 1.47 -0.60 -30.31
CA ASP A 95 0.76 -0.13 -29.13
C ASP A 95 1.54 -0.56 -27.89
N CYS A 96 2.24 0.40 -27.28
CA CYS A 96 2.77 0.22 -25.95
C CYS A 96 1.59 -0.11 -25.04
N LEU A 97 1.59 -1.29 -24.43
CA LEU A 97 0.64 -1.59 -23.36
C LEU A 97 0.70 -0.44 -22.34
N PRO A 98 -0.45 0.13 -21.92
CA PRO A 98 -0.44 1.23 -20.98
C PRO A 98 0.28 0.80 -19.70
N PRO A 99 1.10 1.68 -19.08
CA PRO A 99 1.69 1.37 -17.79
C PRO A 99 0.56 1.02 -16.85
N SER A 100 0.63 -0.19 -16.27
CA SER A 100 -0.42 -0.69 -15.39
C SER A 100 -0.75 0.38 -14.33
N VAL A 101 -2.03 0.53 -14.04
CA VAL A 101 -2.58 1.43 -13.01
C VAL A 101 -1.89 1.28 -11.63
N ALA A 102 -1.12 0.20 -11.40
CA ALA A 102 -0.29 0.00 -10.22
C ALA A 102 0.81 1.07 -10.02
N CYS A 103 1.27 1.75 -11.08
CA CYS A 103 2.28 2.80 -10.94
C CYS A 103 1.73 4.07 -10.27
N ARG A 104 0.43 4.38 -10.43
CA ARG A 104 -0.14 5.64 -9.94
C ARG A 104 -0.38 5.62 -8.42
N ALA A 105 -0.62 4.46 -7.83
CA ALA A 105 -0.81 4.31 -6.38
C ALA A 105 0.51 4.44 -5.57
N ARG A 106 1.67 4.33 -6.21
CA ARG A 106 2.98 4.44 -5.53
C ARG A 106 3.33 5.88 -5.12
N ALA A 107 2.84 6.90 -5.84
CA ALA A 107 3.18 8.30 -5.56
C ALA A 107 2.60 8.77 -4.21
N HIS A 108 1.34 8.46 -3.94
CA HIS A 108 0.65 8.92 -2.72
C HIS A 108 1.15 8.25 -1.44
N VAL A 109 1.72 7.04 -1.55
CA VAL A 109 2.25 6.28 -0.40
C VAL A 109 3.70 6.66 -0.07
N MET A 110 4.50 7.07 -1.07
CA MET A 110 5.87 7.56 -0.82
C MET A 110 5.89 8.91 -0.08
N GLU A 111 4.92 9.79 -0.35
CA GLU A 111 4.81 11.11 0.29
C GLU A 111 4.59 11.00 1.82
N TRP A 112 3.84 9.99 2.28
CA TRP A 112 3.64 9.71 3.70
C TRP A 112 4.86 9.08 4.40
N SER A 113 5.71 8.38 3.65
CA SER A 113 6.88 7.70 4.23
C SER A 113 8.07 8.62 4.46
N ASN A 114 8.13 9.76 3.76
CA ASN A 114 9.24 10.72 3.84
C ASN A 114 9.00 11.88 4.83
N LYS A 115 7.89 11.82 5.59
CA LYS A 115 7.50 12.82 6.59
C LYS A 115 7.66 12.30 8.03
N ARG A 116 8.49 11.28 8.21
CA ARG A 116 8.79 10.67 9.51
C ARG A 116 10.28 10.74 9.81
#